data_AF-M1VGQ9-F1
#
_entry.id   AF-M1VGQ9-F1
#
_cell.length_a   1.000
_cell.length_b   1.000
_cell.length_c   1.000
_cell.angle_alpha   90.00
_cell.angle_beta   90.00
_cell.angle_gamma   90.00
#
_symmetry.space_group_name_H-M   'P 1'
#
loop_
_entity.id
_entity.type
_entity.pdbx_description
1 polymer ?
#
loop_
_entity_poly.entity_id
_entity_poly.type
_entity_poly.pdbx_seq_one_letter_code
_entity_poly.pdbx_strand_id
1 'polypeptide(L)'
;MMRRLWAILCITAIALVSVRPARTMPADVQVRRDVDLFHSFGRYLREKLVHGREVVFDRPLVQFFQRASTQGEWFKHVLKGLEGYFPFDPNLSGQLSLFFSALVEGTWFEPQNNGTCQCCDPSNPLYAYHVHIGMTGNAGEVVISYNTQEKPPQSCLYVAEEHTSNQTKFCTEDVRTTSLGSGLSPFLCTGWSGYASHVKVNGLQPGKRYTYTIPGSPGNVSYTFMAPYGNTTKTTKLAYFTDIGTKGGEPVINTLLSRLDDFDYMIMPGDQSYCDGYHGCFDAYMKLIQPLAAQKPYMVATGNHEGPWNFSYVRTNFYFPVSESGAAPDALWYSFDEGPIHFVMMNYENYFDYPDGEWSMTQPAPISTYPGQIEWLRRDLEAFAKRREHDPSLWLIMMAHRPLTCNVTDKSCNHFGPILEQDVFPLMYEYKADMYWCGHVHAYERVSPINNVTRELCSDCVRDNATLYYKPPYPVQIMNGIAGRAVADNDYFTPGVSYPPFVAQHYSSINYPYGGYALVSVDNNVLNFTLYNTSGAVLDHFRIEK
;
A
#
# COMPACT_ATOMS: atom_id res chain seq x y z
N MET A 1 -2.99 -8.05 38.10
CA MET A 1 -2.60 -6.63 38.32
C MET A 1 -1.14 -6.49 38.80
N MET A 2 -0.70 -7.17 39.87
CA MET A 2 0.71 -7.15 40.33
C MET A 2 1.75 -7.65 39.31
N ARG A 3 1.42 -8.64 38.46
CA ARG A 3 2.32 -9.11 37.37
C ARG A 3 2.52 -8.08 36.25
N ARG A 4 1.54 -7.21 35.98
CA ARG A 4 1.63 -6.10 35.01
C ARG A 4 2.45 -4.92 35.56
N LEU A 5 2.41 -4.69 36.88
CA LEU A 5 3.29 -3.73 37.56
C LEU A 5 4.76 -4.16 37.54
N TRP A 6 5.04 -5.45 37.73
CA TRP A 6 6.40 -6.00 37.62
C TRP A 6 6.95 -5.93 36.20
N ALA A 7 6.09 -6.15 35.18
CA ALA A 7 6.46 -6.00 33.78
C ALA A 7 6.98 -4.60 33.43
N ILE A 8 6.25 -3.57 33.88
CA ILE A 8 6.57 -2.16 33.63
C ILE A 8 7.81 -1.71 34.43
N LEU A 9 7.98 -2.22 35.66
CA LEU A 9 9.19 -1.99 36.45
C LEU A 9 10.43 -2.66 35.83
N CYS A 10 10.29 -3.85 35.24
CA CYS A 10 11.36 -4.51 34.49
C CYS A 10 11.71 -3.78 33.18
N ILE A 11 10.72 -3.28 32.43
CA ILE A 11 10.94 -2.41 31.24
C ILE A 11 11.74 -1.17 31.64
N THR A 12 11.36 -0.53 32.76
CA THR A 12 12.04 0.66 33.26
C THR A 12 13.46 0.34 33.76
N ALA A 13 13.65 -0.82 34.41
CA ALA A 13 14.95 -1.26 34.92
C ALA A 13 15.92 -1.71 33.81
N ILE A 14 15.44 -2.40 32.77
CA ILE A 14 16.25 -2.82 31.61
C ILE A 14 16.70 -1.59 30.81
N ALA A 15 15.81 -0.61 30.61
CA ALA A 15 16.17 0.67 30.00
C ALA A 15 17.22 1.44 30.83
N LEU A 16 17.13 1.42 32.16
CA LEU A 16 18.12 2.03 33.07
C LEU A 16 19.49 1.33 33.08
N VAL A 17 19.53 0.00 32.86
CA VAL A 17 20.78 -0.78 32.85
C VAL A 17 21.51 -0.71 31.50
N SER A 18 20.76 -0.55 30.40
CA SER A 18 21.30 -0.44 29.04
C SER A 18 22.00 0.90 28.78
N VAL A 19 21.62 1.95 29.53
CA VAL A 19 22.30 3.25 29.56
C VAL A 19 23.40 3.22 30.64
N ARG A 20 24.39 2.35 30.49
CA ARG A 20 25.69 2.60 31.11
C ARG A 20 26.56 3.29 30.07
N PRO A 21 26.98 4.55 30.29
CA PRO A 21 27.98 5.14 29.41
C PRO A 21 29.23 4.25 29.49
N ALA A 22 29.76 3.85 28.33
CA ALA A 22 31.14 3.37 28.27
C ALA A 22 31.99 4.38 29.04
N ARG A 23 32.77 3.92 30.02
CA ARG A 23 33.43 4.72 31.07
C ARG A 23 34.46 5.76 30.57
N THR A 24 34.48 6.07 29.27
CA THR A 24 35.50 6.90 28.62
C THR A 24 34.96 7.97 27.68
N MET A 25 33.64 8.15 27.51
CA MET A 25 33.12 9.26 26.70
C MET A 25 32.48 10.37 27.56
N PRO A 26 32.77 11.66 27.31
CA PRO A 26 32.13 12.77 28.01
C PRO A 26 30.63 12.71 27.72
N ALA A 27 29.81 12.61 28.77
CA ALA A 27 28.36 12.56 28.63
C ALA A 27 27.86 13.89 28.05
N ASP A 28 27.56 13.86 26.74
CA ASP A 28 26.82 14.85 25.99
C ASP A 28 25.57 15.31 26.76
N VAL A 29 25.28 16.61 26.71
CA VAL A 29 24.07 17.26 27.22
C VAL A 29 22.80 16.54 26.73
N GLN A 30 22.84 15.90 25.57
CA GLN A 30 21.77 15.10 24.98
C GLN A 30 21.47 13.82 25.78
N VAL A 31 22.50 13.07 26.20
CA VAL A 31 22.33 11.84 27.01
C VAL A 31 21.72 12.14 28.39
N ARG A 32 22.12 13.26 29.03
CA ARG A 32 21.51 13.68 30.30
C ARG A 32 20.05 14.09 30.13
N ARG A 33 19.72 14.79 29.03
CA ARG A 33 18.34 15.18 28.71
C ARG A 33 17.44 13.98 28.43
N ASP A 34 17.97 12.93 27.80
CA ASP A 34 17.22 11.70 27.53
C ASP A 34 16.91 10.95 28.85
N VAL A 35 17.87 10.87 29.77
CA VAL A 35 17.69 10.26 31.11
C VAL A 35 16.66 11.01 31.96
N ASP A 36 16.69 12.35 31.99
CA ASP A 36 15.69 13.17 32.70
C ASP A 36 14.27 13.01 32.08
N LEU A 37 14.20 12.78 30.76
CA LEU A 37 12.96 12.49 30.03
C LEU A 37 12.36 11.13 30.45
N PHE A 38 13.17 10.09 30.57
CA PHE A 38 12.74 8.76 31.03
C PHE A 38 12.25 8.80 32.49
N HIS A 39 12.89 9.58 33.35
CA HIS A 39 12.40 9.81 34.72
C HIS A 39 11.03 10.49 34.76
N SER A 40 10.70 11.29 33.75
CA SER A 40 9.42 11.99 33.64
C SER A 40 8.33 11.07 33.09
N PHE A 41 8.62 10.25 32.07
CA PHE A 41 7.70 9.20 31.58
C PHE A 41 7.44 8.11 32.65
N GLY A 42 8.47 7.70 33.39
CA GLY A 42 8.35 6.77 34.50
C GLY A 42 7.63 7.34 35.73
N ARG A 43 7.51 8.67 35.87
CA ARG A 43 6.63 9.32 36.85
C ARG A 43 5.19 9.34 36.35
N TYR A 44 4.97 9.70 35.09
CA TYR A 44 3.65 9.68 34.45
C TYR A 44 2.95 8.31 34.57
N LEU A 45 3.64 7.23 34.20
CA LEU A 45 3.08 5.87 34.31
C LEU A 45 2.76 5.51 35.76
N ARG A 46 3.58 5.95 36.72
CA ARG A 46 3.31 5.76 38.15
C ARG A 46 2.06 6.50 38.60
N GLU A 47 1.95 7.79 38.29
CA GLU A 47 0.85 8.62 38.77
C GLU A 47 -0.50 8.26 38.12
N LYS A 48 -0.50 7.92 36.82
CA LYS A 48 -1.70 7.47 36.10
C LYS A 48 -2.12 6.05 36.46
N LEU A 49 -1.19 5.08 36.46
CA LEU A 49 -1.54 3.65 36.61
C LEU A 49 -1.59 3.18 38.05
N VAL A 50 -0.88 3.85 38.98
CA VAL A 50 -0.84 3.45 40.40
C VAL A 50 -1.77 4.33 41.25
N HIS A 51 -1.91 5.61 40.92
CA HIS A 51 -2.67 6.56 41.74
C HIS A 51 -3.96 7.07 41.08
N GLY A 52 -4.24 6.66 39.83
CA GLY A 52 -5.46 7.03 39.12
C GLY A 52 -5.62 8.53 38.86
N ARG A 53 -4.52 9.30 38.91
CA ARG A 53 -4.58 10.76 38.73
C ARG A 53 -4.42 11.14 37.27
N GLU A 54 -5.23 12.09 36.83
CA GLU A 54 -5.06 12.72 35.53
C GLU A 54 -3.88 13.69 35.54
N VAL A 55 -2.77 13.30 34.90
CA VAL A 55 -1.65 14.17 34.59
C VAL A 55 -1.71 14.51 33.11
N VAL A 56 -1.77 15.82 32.80
CA VAL A 56 -1.72 16.35 31.43
C VAL A 56 -0.25 16.43 31.01
N PHE A 57 0.09 15.87 29.85
CA PHE A 57 1.42 16.00 29.28
C PHE A 57 1.50 17.36 28.59
N ASP A 58 2.42 18.24 29.01
CA ASP A 58 2.63 19.55 28.36
C ASP A 58 3.24 19.44 26.94
N ARG A 59 3.61 18.23 26.49
CA ARG A 59 4.13 17.96 25.15
C ARG A 59 3.60 16.63 24.58
N PRO A 60 3.30 16.52 23.28
CA PRO A 60 2.82 15.28 22.69
C PRO A 60 3.85 14.13 22.82
N LEU A 61 3.40 12.93 23.22
CA LEU A 61 4.20 11.69 23.21
C LEU A 61 4.89 11.43 21.87
N VAL A 62 4.35 11.95 20.76
CA VAL A 62 4.99 11.88 19.43
C VAL A 62 6.35 12.58 19.40
N GLN A 63 6.52 13.75 20.03
CA GLN A 63 7.80 14.47 20.10
C GLN A 63 8.89 13.71 20.88
N PHE A 64 8.50 12.76 21.76
CA PHE A 64 9.41 11.90 22.51
C PHE A 64 10.17 10.91 21.60
N PHE A 65 9.54 10.42 20.53
CA PHE A 65 10.10 9.38 19.66
C PHE A 65 10.87 9.93 18.44
N GLN A 66 10.63 11.18 18.06
CA GLN A 66 11.27 11.81 16.89
C GLN A 66 12.78 12.00 16.99
N ARG A 67 13.35 12.04 18.21
CA ARG A 67 14.73 12.47 18.43
C ARG A 67 15.72 11.31 18.57
N ALA A 68 15.27 10.05 18.56
CA ALA A 68 16.07 8.93 19.04
C ALA A 68 16.79 8.09 17.98
N SER A 69 16.47 8.17 16.69
CA SER A 69 17.35 7.75 15.57
C SER A 69 16.67 7.96 14.23
N THR A 70 17.43 8.22 13.19
CA THR A 70 16.95 8.38 11.81
C THR A 70 16.43 7.09 11.17
N GLN A 71 16.29 5.96 11.89
CA GLN A 71 15.82 4.67 11.32
C GLN A 71 15.05 3.78 12.33
N GLY A 72 14.84 4.22 13.57
CA GLY A 72 14.16 3.42 14.60
C GLY A 72 14.94 2.21 15.14
N GLU A 73 16.21 2.02 14.75
CA GLU A 73 17.03 0.84 15.04
C GLU A 73 17.24 0.55 16.53
N TRP A 74 17.51 1.59 17.32
CA TRP A 74 17.65 1.49 18.78
C TRP A 74 16.36 0.95 19.43
N PHE A 75 15.20 1.37 18.91
CA PHE A 75 13.91 1.06 19.50
C PHE A 75 13.49 -0.40 19.23
N LYS A 76 13.89 -0.95 18.08
CA LYS A 76 13.73 -2.38 17.75
C LYS A 76 14.53 -3.28 18.71
N HIS A 77 15.74 -2.86 19.11
CA HIS A 77 16.54 -3.60 20.09
C HIS A 77 15.88 -3.64 21.49
N VAL A 78 15.20 -2.56 21.87
CA VAL A 78 14.39 -2.54 23.10
C VAL A 78 13.22 -3.53 22.99
N LEU A 79 12.51 -3.57 21.85
CA LEU A 79 11.40 -4.51 21.62
C LEU A 79 11.84 -5.98 21.62
N LYS A 80 12.93 -6.31 20.91
CA LYS A 80 13.54 -7.66 20.87
C LYS A 80 14.01 -8.11 22.25
N GLY A 81 14.48 -7.18 23.08
CA GLY A 81 14.81 -7.42 24.47
C GLY A 81 13.59 -7.73 25.35
N LEU A 82 12.40 -7.26 25.00
CA LEU A 82 11.15 -7.54 25.74
C LEU A 82 10.55 -8.91 25.37
N GLU A 83 10.88 -9.44 24.18
CA GLU A 83 10.49 -10.78 23.71
C GLU A 83 10.97 -11.94 24.58
N GLY A 84 12.09 -11.77 25.28
CA GLY A 84 12.63 -12.81 26.17
C GLY A 84 12.01 -12.88 27.57
N TYR A 85 11.25 -11.86 28.02
CA TYR A 85 10.92 -11.69 29.45
C TYR A 85 9.46 -11.97 29.84
N PHE A 86 8.53 -12.14 28.89
CA PHE A 86 7.12 -12.36 29.18
C PHE A 86 6.62 -13.65 28.52
N PRO A 87 5.75 -14.45 29.15
CA PRO A 87 4.88 -15.36 28.41
C PRO A 87 3.94 -14.47 27.58
N PHE A 88 4.17 -14.45 26.27
CA PHE A 88 3.62 -13.49 25.31
C PHE A 88 2.10 -13.60 25.17
N ASP A 89 1.40 -12.49 25.42
CA ASP A 89 0.04 -12.28 24.94
C ASP A 89 0.15 -11.73 23.49
N PRO A 90 -0.16 -12.54 22.45
CA PRO A 90 -0.01 -12.15 21.05
C PRO A 90 -0.73 -10.84 20.72
N ASN A 91 -1.80 -10.59 21.46
CA ASN A 91 -2.70 -9.46 21.32
C ASN A 91 -2.04 -8.11 21.58
N LEU A 92 -1.13 -8.05 22.55
CA LEU A 92 -0.44 -6.81 22.90
C LEU A 92 0.71 -6.53 21.91
N SER A 93 1.28 -7.59 21.32
CA SER A 93 2.44 -7.49 20.41
C SER A 93 2.10 -6.84 19.06
N GLY A 94 0.95 -7.18 18.48
CA GLY A 94 0.49 -6.54 17.25
C GLY A 94 0.23 -5.05 17.43
N GLN A 95 -0.30 -4.62 18.59
CA GLN A 95 -0.85 -3.26 18.81
C GLN A 95 0.28 -2.30 18.91
N LEU A 96 1.30 -2.76 19.60
CA LEU A 96 2.58 -2.12 19.67
C LEU A 96 3.25 -2.09 18.29
N SER A 97 3.31 -3.20 17.55
CA SER A 97 3.97 -3.23 16.23
C SER A 97 3.36 -2.27 15.19
N LEU A 98 2.03 -2.26 15.04
CA LEU A 98 1.33 -1.36 14.11
C LEU A 98 1.37 0.09 14.60
N PHE A 99 1.13 0.33 15.90
CA PHE A 99 1.28 1.67 16.49
C PHE A 99 2.69 2.23 16.28
N PHE A 100 3.73 1.42 16.49
CA PHE A 100 5.10 1.83 16.27
C PHE A 100 5.43 1.98 14.79
N SER A 101 4.82 1.19 13.91
CA SER A 101 4.95 1.35 12.46
C SER A 101 4.38 2.68 11.99
N ALA A 102 3.16 3.00 12.40
CA ALA A 102 2.49 4.27 12.13
C ALA A 102 3.21 5.46 12.77
N LEU A 103 3.76 5.28 13.98
CA LEU A 103 4.54 6.31 14.66
C LEU A 103 5.87 6.54 13.95
N VAL A 104 6.58 5.49 13.54
CA VAL A 104 7.81 5.61 12.75
C VAL A 104 7.48 6.38 11.47
N GLU A 105 6.52 5.94 10.66
CA GLU A 105 6.07 6.66 9.45
C GLU A 105 5.69 8.12 9.73
N GLY A 106 4.87 8.36 10.76
CA GLY A 106 4.42 9.69 11.15
C GLY A 106 5.52 10.60 11.72
N THR A 107 6.57 10.05 12.33
CA THR A 107 7.69 10.82 12.90
C THR A 107 8.64 11.39 11.86
N TRP A 108 8.63 10.82 10.64
CA TRP A 108 9.44 11.27 9.50
C TRP A 108 8.92 12.55 8.84
N PHE A 109 7.66 12.90 9.09
CA PHE A 109 7.05 14.16 8.70
C PHE A 109 7.05 15.10 9.90
N GLU A 110 7.48 16.35 9.73
CA GLU A 110 7.56 17.34 10.81
C GLU A 110 6.19 17.54 11.50
N PRO A 111 6.01 17.16 12.78
CA PRO A 111 4.86 17.49 13.59
C PRO A 111 5.15 18.83 14.26
N GLN A 112 5.59 19.83 13.49
CA GLN A 112 5.68 21.22 13.97
C GLN A 112 4.34 21.73 14.52
N ASN A 113 3.25 20.99 14.30
CA ASN A 113 1.95 21.24 14.87
C ASN A 113 1.67 20.35 16.08
N ASN A 114 2.06 20.81 17.27
CA ASN A 114 1.51 20.63 18.64
C ASN A 114 0.43 19.53 18.93
N GLY A 115 0.39 18.40 18.23
CA GLY A 115 -0.78 17.50 18.23
C GLY A 115 -2.01 18.06 17.49
N THR A 116 -1.89 19.15 16.73
CA THR A 116 -2.98 19.68 15.91
C THR A 116 -2.87 19.12 14.49
N CYS A 117 -3.88 18.37 14.08
CA CYS A 117 -3.94 17.74 12.76
C CYS A 117 -4.27 18.76 11.67
N GLN A 118 -3.28 19.59 11.32
CA GLN A 118 -3.38 20.53 10.20
C GLN A 118 -3.00 19.80 8.91
N CYS A 119 -3.92 18.95 8.41
CA CYS A 119 -3.77 18.31 7.11
C CYS A 119 -3.83 19.32 5.95
N CYS A 120 -4.57 20.41 6.16
CA CYS A 120 -4.97 21.42 5.18
C CYS A 120 -4.81 22.84 5.75
N ASP A 121 -4.90 23.83 4.87
CA ASP A 121 -4.90 25.25 5.24
C ASP A 121 -6.22 25.60 5.96
N PRO A 122 -6.21 25.82 7.29
CA PRO A 122 -7.43 26.10 8.05
C PRO A 122 -8.09 27.41 7.66
N SER A 123 -7.35 28.30 7.00
CA SER A 123 -7.87 29.57 6.48
C SER A 123 -8.72 29.36 5.23
N ASN A 124 -8.57 28.20 4.59
CA ASN A 124 -9.20 27.86 3.31
C ASN A 124 -9.73 26.41 3.35
N PRO A 125 -10.77 26.12 4.15
CA PRO A 125 -11.24 24.74 4.41
C PRO A 125 -11.83 24.02 3.19
N LEU A 126 -12.12 24.75 2.11
CA LEU A 126 -12.60 24.20 0.84
C LEU A 126 -11.48 24.01 -0.20
N TYR A 127 -10.23 24.28 0.14
CA TYR A 127 -9.12 24.00 -0.76
C TYR A 127 -8.98 22.50 -0.97
N ALA A 128 -8.95 22.10 -2.24
CA ALA A 128 -8.79 20.70 -2.62
C ALA A 128 -7.35 20.23 -2.35
N TYR A 129 -7.24 19.07 -1.71
CA TYR A 129 -5.98 18.38 -1.46
C TYR A 129 -6.14 16.87 -1.70
N HIS A 130 -5.04 16.13 -1.75
CA HIS A 130 -5.01 14.69 -2.07
C HIS A 130 -5.65 14.36 -3.42
N VAL A 131 -5.39 15.21 -4.42
CA VAL A 131 -5.97 15.04 -5.76
C VAL A 131 -5.39 13.77 -6.40
N HIS A 132 -6.26 12.88 -6.88
CA HIS A 132 -5.86 11.67 -7.57
C HIS A 132 -6.93 11.16 -8.53
N ILE A 133 -6.51 10.37 -9.53
CA ILE A 133 -7.37 9.83 -10.58
C ILE A 133 -7.51 8.31 -10.41
N GLY A 134 -8.73 7.79 -10.46
CA GLY A 134 -9.03 6.35 -10.58
C GLY A 134 -9.67 6.04 -11.93
N MET A 135 -9.47 4.83 -12.43
CA MET A 135 -10.15 4.32 -13.64
C MET A 135 -11.46 3.63 -13.27
N THR A 136 -12.44 3.68 -14.18
CA THR A 136 -13.68 2.89 -14.04
C THR A 136 -13.64 1.57 -14.80
N GLY A 137 -12.67 1.40 -15.69
CA GLY A 137 -12.61 0.31 -16.68
C GLY A 137 -13.37 0.60 -17.98
N ASN A 138 -14.16 1.68 -18.02
CA ASN A 138 -14.79 2.15 -19.25
C ASN A 138 -13.84 3.08 -20.02
N ALA A 139 -13.80 2.91 -21.34
CA ALA A 139 -12.98 3.76 -22.22
C ALA A 139 -13.42 5.23 -22.13
N GLY A 140 -12.47 6.14 -21.93
CA GLY A 140 -12.76 7.56 -21.83
C GLY A 140 -13.54 7.98 -20.56
N GLU A 141 -13.47 7.17 -19.51
CA GLU A 141 -14.10 7.46 -18.21
C GLU A 141 -13.09 7.35 -17.06
N VAL A 142 -13.07 8.37 -16.20
CA VAL A 142 -12.25 8.41 -14.98
C VAL A 142 -13.07 8.91 -13.80
N VAL A 143 -12.56 8.67 -12.60
CA VAL A 143 -13.01 9.34 -11.39
C VAL A 143 -11.87 10.18 -10.85
N ILE A 144 -12.07 11.49 -10.79
CA ILE A 144 -11.11 12.42 -10.18
C ILE A 144 -11.58 12.67 -8.74
N SER A 145 -10.72 12.30 -7.82
CA SER A 145 -10.98 12.35 -6.38
C SER A 145 -10.15 13.42 -5.71
N TYR A 146 -10.71 14.09 -4.71
CA TYR A 146 -10.03 15.09 -3.90
C TYR A 146 -10.71 15.28 -2.56
N ASN A 147 -9.96 15.77 -1.58
CA ASN A 147 -10.43 16.00 -0.23
C ASN A 147 -10.60 17.49 0.06
N THR A 148 -11.54 17.82 0.94
CA THR A 148 -11.71 19.13 1.58
C THR A 148 -11.87 18.97 3.10
N GLN A 149 -11.64 20.03 3.86
CA GLN A 149 -11.82 20.02 5.32
C GLN A 149 -13.29 20.14 5.69
N GLU A 150 -14.00 21.06 5.04
CA GLU A 150 -15.44 21.23 5.21
C GLU A 150 -16.21 20.64 4.04
N LYS A 151 -17.47 20.27 4.28
CA LYS A 151 -18.33 19.70 3.24
C LYS A 151 -18.63 20.78 2.21
N PRO A 152 -18.20 20.64 0.95
CA PRO A 152 -18.53 21.62 -0.07
C PRO A 152 -20.05 21.56 -0.36
N PRO A 153 -20.70 22.68 -0.68
CA PRO A 153 -22.10 22.69 -1.11
C PRO A 153 -22.32 21.84 -2.36
N GLN A 154 -21.33 21.83 -3.25
CA GLN A 154 -21.28 20.99 -4.43
C GLN A 154 -19.82 20.68 -4.77
N SER A 155 -19.51 19.42 -5.00
CA SER A 155 -18.18 19.00 -5.47
C SER A 155 -18.17 18.91 -6.99
N CYS A 156 -17.34 19.72 -7.64
CA CYS A 156 -17.26 19.81 -9.08
C CYS A 156 -15.82 20.02 -9.56
N LEU A 157 -15.61 19.80 -10.84
CA LEU A 157 -14.39 20.14 -11.57
C LEU A 157 -14.72 20.58 -13.00
N TYR A 158 -13.78 21.24 -13.65
CA TYR A 158 -13.87 21.62 -15.06
C TYR A 158 -12.84 20.85 -15.86
N VAL A 159 -13.23 20.25 -16.98
CA VAL A 159 -12.35 19.49 -17.88
C VAL A 159 -12.40 20.11 -19.26
N ALA A 160 -11.23 20.29 -19.88
CA ALA A 160 -11.08 20.69 -21.28
C ALA A 160 -10.10 19.74 -21.98
N GLU A 161 -10.32 19.48 -23.27
CA GLU A 161 -9.31 18.84 -24.12
C GLU A 161 -8.05 19.72 -24.12
N GLU A 162 -6.88 19.11 -24.04
CA GLU A 162 -5.60 19.85 -23.98
C GLU A 162 -5.51 20.86 -25.15
N HIS A 163 -5.04 22.06 -24.85
CA HIS A 163 -4.97 23.20 -25.79
C HIS A 163 -6.31 23.76 -26.28
N THR A 164 -7.43 23.37 -25.68
CA THR A 164 -8.74 24.00 -25.93
C THR A 164 -9.18 24.85 -24.74
N SER A 165 -10.01 25.87 -25.00
CA SER A 165 -10.61 26.72 -23.95
C SER A 165 -12.02 26.27 -23.55
N ASN A 166 -12.60 25.27 -24.22
CA ASN A 166 -13.96 24.83 -23.95
C ASN A 166 -13.96 23.84 -22.78
N GLN A 167 -14.55 24.26 -21.66
CA GLN A 167 -14.59 23.48 -20.44
C GLN A 167 -15.97 22.90 -20.20
N THR A 168 -16.02 21.61 -19.86
CA THR A 168 -17.21 20.93 -19.38
C THR A 168 -17.14 20.82 -17.86
N LYS A 169 -18.23 21.18 -17.18
CA LYS A 169 -18.35 21.05 -15.72
C LYS A 169 -18.88 19.66 -15.37
N PHE A 170 -18.18 18.95 -14.49
CA PHE A 170 -18.64 17.69 -13.89
C PHE A 170 -18.82 17.89 -12.40
N CYS A 171 -19.87 17.32 -11.83
CA CYS A 171 -20.17 17.40 -10.40
C CYS A 171 -20.59 16.04 -9.87
N THR A 172 -20.48 15.85 -8.56
CA THR A 172 -20.83 14.58 -7.90
C THR A 172 -21.67 14.79 -6.65
N GLU A 173 -22.44 13.75 -6.32
CA GLU A 173 -23.07 13.56 -5.02
C GLU A 173 -22.30 12.54 -4.15
N ASP A 174 -21.33 11.83 -4.74
CA ASP A 174 -20.43 10.90 -4.03
C ASP A 174 -19.38 11.70 -3.25
N VAL A 175 -19.81 12.20 -2.08
CA VAL A 175 -18.99 12.90 -1.11
C VAL A 175 -18.98 12.09 0.18
N ARG A 176 -17.90 11.35 0.40
CA ARG A 176 -17.71 10.43 1.50
C ARG A 176 -17.08 11.16 2.68
N THR A 177 -17.65 10.98 3.86
CA THR A 177 -17.05 11.55 5.07
C THR A 177 -15.85 10.70 5.46
N THR A 178 -14.69 11.34 5.57
CA THR A 178 -13.51 10.78 6.25
C THR A 178 -13.73 10.93 7.74
N SER A 179 -14.73 10.22 8.26
CA SER A 179 -14.98 10.06 9.69
C SER A 179 -14.69 8.61 10.03
N LEU A 180 -13.83 8.38 11.00
CA LEU A 180 -13.56 7.04 11.48
C LEU A 180 -14.85 6.46 12.06
N GLY A 181 -15.14 5.20 11.71
CA GLY A 181 -16.11 4.40 12.43
C GLY A 181 -15.84 4.45 13.93
N SER A 182 -16.87 4.20 14.72
CA SER A 182 -17.02 4.37 16.18
C SER A 182 -15.95 3.80 17.13
N GLY A 183 -14.79 3.33 16.65
CA GLY A 183 -13.69 2.83 17.48
C GLY A 183 -12.82 3.96 18.02
N LEU A 184 -12.70 4.03 19.34
CA LEU A 184 -11.73 4.84 20.06
C LEU A 184 -10.30 4.43 19.65
N SER A 185 -9.66 5.13 18.70
CA SER A 185 -8.19 5.17 18.72
C SER A 185 -7.73 6.34 19.60
N PRO A 186 -6.93 6.09 20.64
CA PRO A 186 -6.37 7.14 21.50
C PRO A 186 -5.31 8.01 20.78
N PHE A 187 -5.08 7.80 19.48
CA PHE A 187 -4.09 8.48 18.66
C PHE A 187 -4.70 9.23 17.47
N LEU A 188 -6.04 9.29 17.45
CA LEU A 188 -6.80 10.06 16.48
C LEU A 188 -6.74 11.53 16.81
N CYS A 189 -6.66 12.33 15.77
CA CYS A 189 -7.05 13.72 15.76
C CYS A 189 -8.50 13.82 16.25
N THR A 190 -8.71 14.00 17.56
CA THR A 190 -10.05 14.15 18.12
C THR A 190 -10.74 15.34 17.45
N GLY A 191 -11.85 15.09 16.75
CA GLY A 191 -12.63 16.14 16.07
C GLY A 191 -12.20 16.48 14.65
N TRP A 192 -11.25 15.75 14.04
CA TRP A 192 -10.97 15.94 12.62
C TRP A 192 -12.06 15.30 11.75
N SER A 193 -12.59 16.07 10.80
CA SER A 193 -13.46 15.59 9.73
C SER A 193 -12.93 16.12 8.40
N GLY A 194 -12.90 15.27 7.38
CA GLY A 194 -12.67 15.65 5.99
C GLY A 194 -13.68 15.01 5.07
N TYR A 195 -13.77 15.49 3.84
CA TYR A 195 -14.74 15.03 2.85
C TYR A 195 -14.01 14.66 1.57
N ALA A 196 -14.06 13.39 1.20
CA ALA A 196 -13.50 12.88 -0.05
C ALA A 196 -14.60 12.92 -1.13
N SER A 197 -14.37 13.69 -2.17
CA SER A 197 -15.28 13.83 -3.30
C SER A 197 -14.80 12.99 -4.47
N HIS A 198 -15.68 12.22 -5.09
CA HIS A 198 -15.36 11.38 -6.25
C HIS A 198 -16.15 11.83 -7.47
N VAL A 199 -15.52 12.61 -8.36
CA VAL A 199 -16.19 13.16 -9.54
C VAL A 199 -15.95 12.27 -10.75
N LYS A 200 -17.01 11.58 -11.20
CA LYS A 200 -16.99 10.79 -12.44
C LYS A 200 -17.00 11.72 -13.65
N VAL A 201 -15.99 11.56 -14.52
CA VAL A 201 -15.82 12.29 -15.77
C VAL A 201 -15.95 11.28 -16.90
N ASN A 202 -16.92 11.46 -17.78
CA ASN A 202 -17.23 10.57 -18.88
C ASN A 202 -17.28 11.31 -20.22
N GLY A 203 -17.42 10.54 -21.31
CA GLY A 203 -17.49 11.09 -22.66
C GLY A 203 -16.16 11.63 -23.20
N LEU A 204 -15.03 11.24 -22.59
CA LEU A 204 -13.70 11.57 -23.08
C LEU A 204 -13.36 10.69 -24.28
N GLN A 205 -12.50 11.19 -25.17
CA GLN A 205 -11.96 10.37 -26.25
C GLN A 205 -10.78 9.55 -25.70
N PRO A 206 -10.82 8.21 -25.78
CA PRO A 206 -9.73 7.35 -25.30
C PRO A 206 -8.38 7.74 -25.88
N GLY A 207 -7.33 7.77 -25.05
CA GLY A 207 -5.96 8.14 -25.48
C GLY A 207 -5.71 9.63 -25.73
N LYS A 208 -6.73 10.49 -25.62
CA LYS A 208 -6.54 11.94 -25.69
C LYS A 208 -6.16 12.54 -24.34
N ARG A 209 -5.44 13.67 -24.40
CA ARG A 209 -5.02 14.43 -23.22
C ARG A 209 -6.05 15.50 -22.87
N TYR A 210 -6.29 15.65 -21.59
CA TYR A 210 -7.24 16.60 -21.01
C TYR A 210 -6.59 17.34 -19.86
N THR A 211 -6.97 18.60 -19.70
CA THR A 211 -6.65 19.41 -18.53
C THR A 211 -7.87 19.52 -17.64
N TYR A 212 -7.69 19.49 -16.32
CA TYR A 212 -8.76 19.78 -15.39
C TYR A 212 -8.35 20.75 -14.29
N THR A 213 -9.34 21.44 -13.74
CA THR A 213 -9.21 22.34 -12.58
C THR A 213 -10.29 22.03 -11.56
N ILE A 214 -9.92 22.06 -10.28
CA ILE A 214 -10.86 21.91 -9.17
C ILE A 214 -11.10 23.30 -8.57
N PRO A 215 -12.35 23.79 -8.49
CA PRO A 215 -12.67 25.08 -7.88
C PRO A 215 -12.14 25.17 -6.46
N GLY A 216 -11.53 26.30 -6.12
CA GLY A 216 -10.91 26.47 -4.81
C GLY A 216 -9.55 25.78 -4.66
N SER A 217 -8.96 25.21 -5.72
CA SER A 217 -7.56 24.74 -5.61
C SER A 217 -6.62 25.91 -5.31
N PRO A 218 -5.64 25.74 -4.39
CA PRO A 218 -4.63 26.77 -4.13
C PRO A 218 -3.96 27.21 -5.44
N GLY A 219 -3.98 28.51 -5.74
CA GLY A 219 -3.31 29.05 -6.93
C GLY A 219 -3.94 28.67 -8.29
N ASN A 220 -5.18 28.16 -8.33
CA ASN A 220 -5.85 27.71 -9.56
C ASN A 220 -5.02 26.69 -10.36
N VAL A 221 -4.37 25.76 -9.65
CA VAL A 221 -3.58 24.68 -10.29
C VAL A 221 -4.46 23.88 -11.25
N SER A 222 -3.92 23.63 -12.44
CA SER A 222 -4.48 22.72 -13.42
C SER A 222 -3.58 21.50 -13.56
N TYR A 223 -4.20 20.34 -13.70
CA TYR A 223 -3.53 19.07 -13.92
C TYR A 223 -3.85 18.56 -15.32
N THR A 224 -2.92 17.81 -15.90
CA THR A 224 -3.10 17.16 -17.21
C THR A 224 -3.06 15.65 -17.04
N PHE A 225 -3.97 14.96 -17.72
CA PHE A 225 -4.02 13.49 -17.74
C PHE A 225 -4.39 12.99 -19.13
N MET A 226 -4.10 11.72 -19.39
CA MET A 226 -4.59 11.02 -20.58
C MET A 226 -5.84 10.22 -20.23
N ALA A 227 -6.87 10.33 -21.05
CA ALA A 227 -8.10 9.56 -20.91
C ALA A 227 -7.80 8.06 -21.08
N PRO A 228 -8.26 7.18 -20.17
CA PRO A 228 -8.03 5.75 -20.23
C PRO A 228 -8.51 5.15 -21.55
N TYR A 229 -7.77 4.15 -22.02
CA TYR A 229 -8.11 3.47 -23.25
C TYR A 229 -9.30 2.52 -23.09
N GLY A 230 -9.55 1.98 -21.89
CA GLY A 230 -10.40 0.80 -21.73
C GLY A 230 -9.91 -0.29 -22.68
N ASN A 231 -10.82 -0.94 -23.41
CA ASN A 231 -10.47 -1.99 -24.38
C ASN A 231 -10.15 -1.50 -25.81
N THR A 232 -9.91 -0.19 -26.01
CA THR A 232 -9.84 0.41 -27.37
C THR A 232 -8.45 0.45 -27.99
N THR A 233 -7.40 0.06 -27.25
CA THR A 233 -6.02 -0.01 -27.74
C THR A 233 -5.42 -1.40 -27.60
N LYS A 234 -4.37 -1.68 -28.38
CA LYS A 234 -3.57 -2.90 -28.34
C LYS A 234 -2.26 -2.74 -27.60
N THR A 235 -2.01 -1.56 -27.04
CA THR A 235 -0.78 -1.24 -26.33
C THR A 235 -1.07 -0.61 -24.98
N THR A 236 -0.26 -0.93 -23.98
CA THR A 236 -0.36 -0.36 -22.64
C THR A 236 1.03 -0.11 -22.08
N LYS A 237 1.20 0.95 -21.28
CA LYS A 237 2.39 1.18 -20.45
C LYS A 237 1.98 1.56 -19.04
N LEU A 238 2.53 0.90 -18.03
CA LEU A 238 2.18 1.14 -16.63
C LEU A 238 3.39 1.05 -15.71
N ALA A 239 3.29 1.76 -14.58
CA ALA A 239 4.20 1.60 -13.45
C ALA A 239 3.57 0.69 -12.39
N TYR A 240 4.36 -0.24 -11.85
CA TYR A 240 3.96 -1.16 -10.80
C TYR A 240 4.92 -1.08 -9.62
N PHE A 241 4.38 -0.83 -8.44
CA PHE A 241 5.10 -0.76 -7.17
C PHE A 241 4.13 -1.05 -6.03
N THR A 242 4.60 -1.59 -4.91
CA THR A 242 3.79 -1.87 -3.73
C THR A 242 4.63 -1.74 -2.46
N ASP A 243 3.99 -1.59 -1.31
CA ASP A 243 4.68 -1.49 -0.02
C ASP A 243 5.52 -0.20 0.08
N ILE A 244 4.92 0.92 -0.32
CA ILE A 244 5.64 2.18 -0.55
C ILE A 244 5.81 3.02 0.73
N GLY A 245 4.77 3.08 1.58
CA GLY A 245 4.75 3.92 2.77
C GLY A 245 4.90 5.41 2.49
N THR A 246 5.39 6.15 3.48
CA THR A 246 5.56 7.60 3.37
C THR A 246 6.97 7.95 2.90
N LYS A 247 7.85 8.42 3.78
CA LYS A 247 9.19 8.90 3.44
C LYS A 247 10.06 7.86 2.75
N GLY A 248 9.91 6.58 3.10
CA GLY A 248 10.63 5.49 2.43
C GLY A 248 10.32 5.38 0.94
N GLY A 249 9.12 5.78 0.54
CA GLY A 249 8.63 5.80 -0.84
C GLY A 249 9.09 7.00 -1.67
N GLU A 250 9.54 8.08 -1.02
CA GLU A 250 9.91 9.33 -1.69
C GLU A 250 10.90 9.14 -2.86
N PRO A 251 11.96 8.31 -2.75
CA PRO A 251 12.86 8.07 -3.87
C PRO A 251 12.17 7.45 -5.11
N VAL A 252 11.24 6.51 -4.92
CA VAL A 252 10.50 5.88 -6.03
C VAL A 252 9.58 6.90 -6.68
N ILE A 253 8.87 7.70 -5.89
CA ILE A 253 7.99 8.76 -6.39
C ILE A 253 8.76 9.79 -7.20
N ASN A 254 9.88 10.29 -6.67
CA ASN A 254 10.74 11.25 -7.37
C ASN A 254 11.29 10.67 -8.67
N THR A 255 11.65 9.38 -8.68
CA THR A 255 12.12 8.72 -9.89
C THR A 255 11.01 8.61 -10.93
N LEU A 256 9.80 8.20 -10.56
CA LEU A 256 8.65 8.11 -11.46
C LEU A 256 8.22 9.48 -11.99
N LEU A 257 8.34 10.56 -11.20
CA LEU A 257 8.11 11.93 -11.67
C LEU A 257 9.07 12.35 -12.79
N SER A 258 10.31 11.85 -12.77
CA SER A 258 11.26 12.08 -13.87
C SER A 258 11.00 11.21 -15.10
N ARG A 259 10.04 10.27 -15.03
CA ARG A 259 9.73 9.27 -16.06
C ARG A 259 8.25 9.27 -16.47
N LEU A 260 7.57 10.41 -16.35
CA LEU A 260 6.14 10.54 -16.64
C LEU A 260 5.74 10.10 -18.07
N ASP A 261 6.65 10.16 -19.03
CA ASP A 261 6.39 9.74 -20.43
C ASP A 261 6.55 8.23 -20.66
N ASP A 262 7.09 7.50 -19.67
CA ASP A 262 7.36 6.06 -19.80
C ASP A 262 6.15 5.19 -19.44
N PHE A 263 5.13 5.74 -18.79
CA PHE A 263 3.93 5.03 -18.34
C PHE A 263 2.69 5.91 -18.38
N ASP A 264 1.53 5.30 -18.57
CA ASP A 264 0.25 5.99 -18.70
C ASP A 264 -0.54 5.98 -17.40
N TYR A 265 -0.34 4.95 -16.56
CA TYR A 265 -1.03 4.76 -15.29
C TYR A 265 -0.18 3.94 -14.31
N MET A 266 -0.64 3.88 -13.06
CA MET A 266 0.06 3.27 -11.94
C MET A 266 -0.82 2.25 -11.25
N ILE A 267 -0.24 1.12 -10.84
CA ILE A 267 -0.94 0.08 -10.08
C ILE A 267 -0.16 -0.25 -8.81
N MET A 268 -0.87 -0.32 -7.68
CA MET A 268 -0.32 -0.62 -6.36
C MET A 268 -1.17 -1.62 -5.55
N PRO A 269 -0.80 -2.92 -5.52
CA PRO A 269 -1.54 -3.94 -4.80
C PRO A 269 -1.26 -3.96 -3.27
N GLY A 270 -1.78 -2.95 -2.55
CA GLY A 270 -1.82 -2.94 -1.08
C GLY A 270 -0.64 -2.25 -0.40
N ASP A 271 -0.81 -2.04 0.91
CA ASP A 271 0.09 -1.37 1.85
C ASP A 271 0.57 0.00 1.34
N GLN A 272 -0.39 0.92 1.24
CA GLN A 272 -0.13 2.26 0.74
C GLN A 272 0.70 3.07 1.71
N SER A 273 0.17 3.31 2.91
CA SER A 273 0.70 4.36 3.79
C SER A 273 1.39 3.83 5.05
N TYR A 274 1.09 2.60 5.47
CA TYR A 274 1.50 2.02 6.76
C TYR A 274 1.08 2.86 7.98
N CYS A 275 0.07 3.71 7.81
CA CYS A 275 -0.35 4.63 8.86
C CYS A 275 -1.29 3.97 9.86
N ASP A 276 -1.88 2.82 9.53
CA ASP A 276 -2.62 1.94 10.45
C ASP A 276 -3.69 2.66 11.29
N GLY A 277 -4.28 3.73 10.75
CA GLY A 277 -5.21 4.57 11.49
C GLY A 277 -4.78 6.00 11.79
N TYR A 278 -3.50 6.32 11.58
CA TYR A 278 -2.96 7.63 11.91
C TYR A 278 -3.16 8.61 10.76
N HIS A 279 -4.17 9.47 10.91
CA HIS A 279 -4.60 10.37 9.85
C HIS A 279 -3.50 11.28 9.29
N GLY A 280 -2.72 11.94 10.16
CA GLY A 280 -1.65 12.83 9.72
C GLY A 280 -0.56 12.13 8.89
N CYS A 281 -0.35 10.83 9.12
CA CYS A 281 0.53 10.02 8.26
C CYS A 281 -0.15 9.71 6.91
N PHE A 282 -1.44 9.39 6.89
CA PHE A 282 -2.16 9.14 5.63
C PHE A 282 -2.17 10.40 4.75
N ASP A 283 -2.28 11.58 5.37
CA ASP A 283 -2.13 12.86 4.66
C ASP A 283 -0.72 13.04 4.08
N ALA A 284 0.32 12.66 4.83
CA ALA A 284 1.69 12.71 4.34
C ALA A 284 1.88 11.79 3.12
N TYR A 285 1.29 10.58 3.16
CA TYR A 285 1.25 9.67 2.03
C TYR A 285 0.56 10.29 0.81
N MET A 286 -0.66 10.83 1.00
CA MET A 286 -1.42 11.40 -0.11
C MET A 286 -0.75 12.65 -0.69
N LYS A 287 -0.09 13.47 0.13
CA LYS A 287 0.75 14.59 -0.33
C LYS A 287 1.95 14.11 -1.14
N LEU A 288 2.55 13.00 -0.74
CA LEU A 288 3.68 12.41 -1.45
C LEU A 288 3.28 11.90 -2.84
N ILE A 289 2.16 11.17 -2.96
CA ILE A 289 1.73 10.55 -4.22
C ILE A 289 1.00 11.52 -5.17
N GLN A 290 0.36 12.58 -4.64
CA GLN A 290 -0.46 13.52 -5.43
C GLN A 290 0.23 14.06 -6.71
N PRO A 291 1.53 14.45 -6.72
CA PRO A 291 2.19 14.91 -7.93
C PRO A 291 2.13 13.90 -9.10
N LEU A 292 2.09 12.61 -8.81
CA LEU A 292 1.87 11.55 -9.79
C LEU A 292 0.38 11.27 -10.00
N ALA A 293 -0.35 11.00 -8.93
CA ALA A 293 -1.72 10.49 -9.00
C ALA A 293 -2.73 11.51 -9.54
N ALA A 294 -2.43 12.81 -9.47
CA ALA A 294 -3.24 13.86 -10.09
C ALA A 294 -3.10 13.90 -11.63
N GLN A 295 -2.09 13.23 -12.20
CA GLN A 295 -1.80 13.24 -13.65
C GLN A 295 -1.90 11.84 -14.29
N LYS A 296 -1.67 10.80 -13.49
CA LYS A 296 -1.66 9.39 -13.91
C LYS A 296 -2.71 8.64 -13.09
N PRO A 297 -3.65 7.93 -13.71
CA PRO A 297 -4.57 7.10 -12.96
C PRO A 297 -3.84 6.13 -12.04
N TYR A 298 -4.32 6.00 -10.81
CA TYR A 298 -3.67 5.29 -9.72
C TYR A 298 -4.65 4.26 -9.15
N MET A 299 -4.45 3.01 -9.53
CA MET A 299 -5.30 1.89 -9.13
C MET A 299 -4.68 1.15 -7.95
N VAL A 300 -5.47 0.88 -6.91
CA VAL A 300 -4.97 0.30 -5.66
C VAL A 300 -5.75 -0.95 -5.26
N ALA A 301 -5.08 -1.89 -4.58
CA ALA A 301 -5.74 -2.95 -3.82
C ALA A 301 -5.57 -2.72 -2.33
N THR A 302 -6.18 -3.57 -1.50
CA THR A 302 -6.04 -3.51 -0.04
C THR A 302 -5.03 -4.51 0.48
N GLY A 303 -4.10 -4.05 1.31
CA GLY A 303 -3.19 -4.85 2.11
C GLY A 303 -3.58 -4.85 3.59
N ASN A 304 -2.75 -5.48 4.42
CA ASN A 304 -3.05 -5.63 5.84
C ASN A 304 -2.91 -4.33 6.63
N HIS A 305 -2.17 -3.34 6.11
CA HIS A 305 -2.08 -2.02 6.72
C HIS A 305 -3.27 -1.12 6.39
N GLU A 306 -4.12 -1.50 5.43
CA GLU A 306 -5.37 -0.79 5.13
C GLU A 306 -6.54 -1.22 6.00
N GLY A 307 -6.46 -2.39 6.64
CA GLY A 307 -7.53 -3.01 7.42
C GLY A 307 -8.18 -2.21 8.54
N PRO A 308 -7.46 -1.36 9.31
CA PRO A 308 -8.04 -0.67 10.46
C PRO A 308 -9.34 0.08 10.16
N TRP A 309 -10.31 0.01 11.09
CA TRP A 309 -11.70 0.51 10.93
C TRP A 309 -12.40 0.01 9.67
N ASN A 310 -12.32 -1.28 9.37
CA ASN A 310 -12.96 -1.88 8.20
C ASN A 310 -12.59 -1.15 6.90
N PHE A 311 -11.29 -0.91 6.72
CA PHE A 311 -10.76 -0.27 5.51
C PHE A 311 -11.29 1.15 5.25
N SER A 312 -11.73 1.85 6.31
CA SER A 312 -12.37 3.17 6.18
C SER A 312 -11.53 4.16 5.36
N TYR A 313 -10.20 4.14 5.52
CA TYR A 313 -9.34 5.06 4.78
C TYR A 313 -9.39 4.84 3.28
N VAL A 314 -9.18 3.60 2.84
CA VAL A 314 -9.16 3.29 1.40
C VAL A 314 -10.54 3.34 0.79
N ARG A 315 -11.58 2.87 1.49
CA ARG A 315 -12.97 2.97 1.05
C ARG A 315 -13.43 4.42 0.88
N THR A 316 -12.94 5.32 1.74
CA THR A 316 -13.32 6.73 1.65
C THR A 316 -12.48 7.50 0.65
N ASN A 317 -11.17 7.24 0.55
CA ASN A 317 -10.29 8.08 -0.25
C ASN A 317 -10.14 7.60 -1.68
N PHE A 318 -10.19 6.30 -1.96
CA PHE A 318 -9.98 5.75 -3.30
C PHE A 318 -11.30 5.32 -3.96
N TYR A 319 -11.34 5.44 -5.28
CA TYR A 319 -12.41 4.88 -6.09
C TYR A 319 -12.05 3.45 -6.51
N PHE A 320 -12.95 2.51 -6.22
CA PHE A 320 -12.87 1.14 -6.71
C PHE A 320 -14.01 0.92 -7.72
N PRO A 321 -13.73 0.42 -8.95
CA PRO A 321 -14.76 0.11 -9.94
C PRO A 321 -15.53 -1.19 -9.61
N VAL A 322 -16.06 -1.29 -8.39
CA VAL A 322 -16.79 -2.46 -7.89
C VAL A 322 -18.09 -2.70 -8.67
N SER A 323 -18.81 -1.62 -9.00
CA SER A 323 -20.03 -1.71 -9.80
C SER A 323 -19.74 -2.11 -11.25
N GLU A 324 -18.70 -1.52 -11.84
CA GLU A 324 -18.32 -1.75 -13.23
C GLU A 324 -17.80 -3.18 -13.44
N SER A 325 -17.16 -3.77 -12.43
CA SER A 325 -16.71 -5.17 -12.42
C SER A 325 -17.79 -6.18 -12.03
N GLY A 326 -18.99 -5.73 -11.66
CA GLY A 326 -20.06 -6.62 -11.19
C GLY A 326 -19.78 -7.29 -9.83
N ALA A 327 -18.83 -6.74 -9.05
CA ALA A 327 -18.59 -7.13 -7.67
C ALA A 327 -19.72 -6.61 -6.76
N ALA A 328 -19.76 -7.10 -5.52
CA ALA A 328 -20.69 -6.58 -4.53
C ALA A 328 -20.38 -5.09 -4.22
N PRO A 329 -21.38 -4.24 -3.92
CA PRO A 329 -21.15 -2.81 -3.69
C PRO A 329 -20.14 -2.46 -2.59
N ASP A 330 -19.98 -3.35 -1.60
CA ASP A 330 -19.06 -3.23 -0.48
C ASP A 330 -17.78 -4.06 -0.64
N ALA A 331 -17.56 -4.67 -1.82
CA ALA A 331 -16.37 -5.43 -2.12
C ALA A 331 -15.09 -4.58 -2.03
N LEU A 332 -13.98 -5.24 -1.73
CA LEU A 332 -12.61 -4.71 -1.83
C LEU A 332 -11.82 -5.39 -2.94
N TRP A 333 -12.54 -6.08 -3.83
CA TRP A 333 -12.04 -6.73 -5.02
C TRP A 333 -12.82 -6.22 -6.22
N TYR A 334 -12.15 -6.12 -7.35
CA TYR A 334 -12.72 -5.60 -8.59
C TYR A 334 -11.84 -6.00 -9.77
N SER A 335 -12.36 -5.84 -10.98
CA SER A 335 -11.63 -6.02 -12.23
C SER A 335 -11.82 -4.79 -13.12
N PHE A 336 -10.92 -4.58 -14.07
CA PHE A 336 -11.05 -3.54 -15.09
C PHE A 336 -10.19 -3.87 -16.31
N ASP A 337 -10.59 -3.34 -17.46
CA ASP A 337 -9.81 -3.43 -18.69
C ASP A 337 -9.03 -2.13 -18.92
N GLU A 338 -7.77 -2.25 -19.32
CA GLU A 338 -6.98 -1.13 -19.86
C GLU A 338 -6.00 -1.63 -20.93
N GLY A 339 -6.20 -1.14 -22.15
CA GLY A 339 -5.63 -1.67 -23.36
C GLY A 339 -5.96 -3.15 -23.58
N PRO A 340 -4.96 -3.99 -23.91
CA PRO A 340 -5.16 -5.41 -24.11
C PRO A 340 -5.20 -6.20 -22.79
N ILE A 341 -5.18 -5.55 -21.62
CA ILE A 341 -5.05 -6.23 -20.32
C ILE A 341 -6.37 -6.17 -19.55
N HIS A 342 -6.81 -7.32 -19.08
CA HIS A 342 -7.81 -7.47 -18.04
C HIS A 342 -7.11 -7.65 -16.69
N PHE A 343 -7.28 -6.68 -15.80
CA PHE A 343 -6.75 -6.72 -14.45
C PHE A 343 -7.79 -7.23 -13.47
N VAL A 344 -7.36 -8.09 -12.56
CA VAL A 344 -8.19 -8.57 -11.44
C VAL A 344 -7.48 -8.24 -10.13
N MET A 345 -8.11 -7.42 -9.30
CA MET A 345 -7.63 -7.08 -7.96
C MET A 345 -8.41 -7.87 -6.92
N MET A 346 -7.70 -8.74 -6.20
CA MET A 346 -8.23 -9.58 -5.12
C MET A 346 -7.91 -8.95 -3.76
N ASN A 347 -8.73 -9.26 -2.77
CA ASN A 347 -8.47 -8.94 -1.37
C ASN A 347 -8.45 -10.22 -0.53
N TYR A 348 -7.35 -10.47 0.17
CA TYR A 348 -7.21 -11.61 1.09
C TYR A 348 -7.27 -11.22 2.56
N GLU A 349 -7.44 -9.93 2.83
CA GLU A 349 -7.50 -9.41 4.18
C GLU A 349 -8.94 -9.44 4.70
N ASN A 350 -9.15 -10.20 5.78
CA ASN A 350 -10.46 -10.48 6.31
C ASN A 350 -10.66 -9.81 7.68
N TYR A 351 -11.57 -8.84 7.74
CA TYR A 351 -11.84 -8.05 8.96
C TYR A 351 -13.32 -8.06 9.39
N PHE A 352 -14.15 -8.96 8.84
CA PHE A 352 -15.59 -8.97 9.14
C PHE A 352 -16.00 -9.89 10.30
N ASP A 353 -15.11 -10.74 10.82
CA ASP A 353 -15.44 -11.60 11.96
C ASP A 353 -14.89 -10.99 13.27
N TYR A 354 -15.58 -9.98 13.79
CA TYR A 354 -15.36 -9.40 15.11
C TYR A 354 -16.66 -9.45 15.93
N PRO A 355 -16.76 -10.28 16.98
CA PRO A 355 -17.98 -10.46 17.76
C PRO A 355 -18.54 -9.18 18.40
N ASP A 356 -17.71 -8.16 18.61
CA ASP A 356 -18.05 -6.97 19.39
C ASP A 356 -17.98 -5.64 18.62
N GLY A 357 -17.77 -5.66 17.28
CA GLY A 357 -17.70 -4.45 16.46
C GLY A 357 -16.50 -3.52 16.74
N GLU A 358 -15.60 -3.91 17.65
CA GLU A 358 -14.36 -3.21 17.94
C GLU A 358 -13.15 -3.99 17.41
N TRP A 359 -12.23 -3.26 16.77
CA TRP A 359 -10.95 -3.78 16.29
C TRP A 359 -10.12 -4.30 17.48
N SER A 360 -9.96 -5.62 17.55
CA SER A 360 -9.03 -6.27 18.48
C SER A 360 -7.98 -6.98 17.64
N MET A 361 -6.75 -6.47 17.66
CA MET A 361 -5.69 -6.84 16.73
C MET A 361 -4.90 -8.09 17.19
N THR A 362 -5.72 -9.05 17.51
CA THR A 362 -5.54 -10.15 18.43
C THR A 362 -5.91 -11.46 17.77
N GLN A 363 -6.71 -11.37 16.71
CA GLN A 363 -7.01 -12.49 15.86
C GLN A 363 -5.96 -12.50 14.76
N PRO A 364 -5.25 -13.62 14.50
CA PRO A 364 -4.70 -13.81 13.17
C PRO A 364 -5.90 -13.62 12.23
N ALA A 365 -5.92 -12.55 11.43
CA ALA A 365 -6.98 -12.38 10.43
C ALA A 365 -7.10 -13.74 9.73
N PRO A 366 -8.27 -14.38 9.64
CA PRO A 366 -8.38 -15.62 8.90
C PRO A 366 -8.07 -15.26 7.46
N ILE A 367 -6.81 -15.42 7.04
CA ILE A 367 -6.38 -15.21 5.66
C ILE A 367 -7.08 -16.31 4.88
N SER A 368 -8.12 -15.91 4.15
CA SER A 368 -8.92 -16.83 3.37
C SER A 368 -9.58 -16.07 2.24
N THR A 369 -9.95 -16.80 1.20
CA THR A 369 -10.81 -16.24 0.18
C THR A 369 -12.26 -16.20 0.70
N TYR A 370 -13.04 -15.23 0.24
CA TYR A 370 -14.48 -15.18 0.53
C TYR A 370 -15.24 -15.99 -0.52
N PRO A 371 -16.25 -16.79 -0.14
CA PRO A 371 -17.08 -17.49 -1.13
C PRO A 371 -17.69 -16.54 -2.18
N GLY A 372 -18.14 -15.35 -1.76
CA GLY A 372 -18.65 -14.32 -2.67
C GLY A 372 -17.58 -13.73 -3.61
N GLN A 373 -16.34 -13.62 -3.15
CA GLN A 373 -15.21 -13.18 -3.98
C GLN A 373 -14.83 -14.25 -5.00
N ILE A 374 -14.77 -15.53 -4.60
CA ILE A 374 -14.48 -16.64 -5.52
C ILE A 374 -15.58 -16.84 -6.55
N GLU A 375 -16.85 -16.70 -6.17
CA GLU A 375 -17.97 -16.77 -7.11
C GLU A 375 -17.99 -15.59 -8.08
N TRP A 376 -17.68 -14.38 -7.60
CA TRP A 376 -17.47 -13.23 -8.49
C TRP A 376 -16.31 -13.46 -9.44
N LEU A 377 -15.16 -13.90 -8.92
CA LEU A 377 -13.94 -14.16 -9.70
C LEU A 377 -14.21 -15.16 -10.82
N ARG A 378 -14.90 -16.27 -10.52
CA ARG A 378 -15.26 -17.26 -11.55
C ARG A 378 -16.05 -16.63 -12.69
N ARG A 379 -17.10 -15.87 -12.37
CA ARG A 379 -17.94 -15.21 -13.39
C ARG A 379 -17.16 -14.18 -14.21
N ASP A 380 -16.29 -13.41 -13.56
CA ASP A 380 -15.41 -12.42 -14.20
C ASP A 380 -14.43 -13.10 -15.17
N LEU A 381 -13.75 -14.16 -14.72
CA LEU A 381 -12.81 -14.94 -15.53
C LEU A 381 -13.50 -15.70 -16.68
N GLU A 382 -14.72 -16.23 -16.47
CA GLU A 382 -15.53 -16.82 -17.55
C GLU A 382 -15.87 -15.78 -18.63
N ALA A 383 -16.23 -14.57 -18.24
CA ALA A 383 -16.51 -13.48 -19.17
C ALA A 383 -15.24 -13.07 -19.93
N PHE A 384 -14.10 -12.94 -19.24
CA PHE A 384 -12.81 -12.70 -19.87
C PHE A 384 -12.41 -13.81 -20.86
N ALA A 385 -12.56 -15.08 -20.47
CA ALA A 385 -12.18 -16.22 -21.32
C ALA A 385 -12.96 -16.23 -22.64
N LYS A 386 -14.26 -15.95 -22.61
CA LYS A 386 -15.09 -15.79 -23.82
C LYS A 386 -14.57 -14.68 -24.73
N ARG A 387 -14.10 -13.55 -24.18
CA ARG A 387 -13.47 -12.48 -24.97
C ARG A 387 -12.14 -12.95 -25.57
N ARG A 388 -11.32 -13.62 -24.77
CA ARG A 388 -9.99 -14.11 -25.18
C ARG A 388 -10.05 -15.20 -26.25
N GLU A 389 -11.12 -16.01 -26.30
CA GLU A 389 -11.36 -16.94 -27.40
C GLU A 389 -11.49 -16.24 -28.75
N HIS A 390 -12.08 -15.04 -28.78
CA HIS A 390 -12.21 -14.21 -29.99
C HIS A 390 -10.97 -13.36 -30.24
N ASP A 391 -10.24 -13.01 -29.18
CA ASP A 391 -9.04 -12.18 -29.23
C ASP A 391 -7.92 -12.75 -28.34
N PRO A 392 -7.08 -13.66 -28.89
CA PRO A 392 -6.01 -14.30 -28.13
C PRO A 392 -4.91 -13.33 -27.65
N SER A 393 -4.89 -12.10 -28.17
CA SER A 393 -3.93 -11.06 -27.75
C SER A 393 -4.23 -10.48 -26.37
N LEU A 394 -5.42 -10.74 -25.80
CA LEU A 394 -5.79 -10.26 -24.47
C LEU A 394 -4.95 -10.91 -23.37
N TRP A 395 -4.60 -10.11 -22.35
CA TRP A 395 -3.81 -10.47 -21.19
C TRP A 395 -4.64 -10.54 -19.93
N LEU A 396 -4.35 -11.51 -19.08
CA LEU A 396 -4.93 -11.66 -17.75
C LEU A 396 -3.85 -11.49 -16.70
N ILE A 397 -3.94 -10.40 -15.94
CA ILE A 397 -3.03 -10.11 -14.83
C ILE A 397 -3.85 -10.07 -13.55
N MET A 398 -3.63 -11.07 -12.69
CA MET A 398 -4.26 -11.14 -11.38
C MET A 398 -3.33 -10.54 -10.32
N MET A 399 -3.90 -9.90 -9.32
CA MET A 399 -3.13 -9.19 -8.31
C MET A 399 -3.80 -9.29 -6.95
N ALA A 400 -3.00 -9.38 -5.90
CA ALA A 400 -3.44 -9.19 -4.52
C ALA A 400 -2.25 -8.71 -3.69
N HIS A 401 -2.50 -8.28 -2.46
CA HIS A 401 -1.40 -7.84 -1.60
C HIS A 401 -0.47 -8.99 -1.18
N ARG A 402 -1.03 -10.11 -0.68
CA ARG A 402 -0.23 -11.24 -0.21
C ARG A 402 0.22 -12.15 -1.36
N PRO A 403 1.43 -12.73 -1.29
CA PRO A 403 1.89 -13.70 -2.27
C PRO A 403 1.10 -15.02 -2.20
N LEU A 404 0.92 -15.64 -3.36
CA LEU A 404 0.45 -17.02 -3.50
C LEU A 404 1.65 -17.98 -3.40
N THR A 405 2.60 -17.84 -4.35
CA THR A 405 3.91 -18.51 -4.29
C THR A 405 5.02 -17.53 -3.94
N CYS A 406 5.87 -17.90 -2.99
CA CYS A 406 7.18 -17.29 -2.76
C CYS A 406 8.08 -18.24 -1.96
N ASN A 407 9.40 -17.99 -1.95
CA ASN A 407 10.40 -18.86 -1.34
C ASN A 407 11.25 -18.14 -0.29
N VAL A 408 10.66 -17.20 0.44
CA VAL A 408 11.28 -16.61 1.64
C VAL A 408 10.93 -17.40 2.91
N THR A 409 11.79 -17.34 3.92
CA THR A 409 11.55 -18.00 5.21
C THR A 409 10.61 -17.15 6.09
N ASP A 410 9.38 -16.92 5.60
CA ASP A 410 8.34 -16.13 6.27
C ASP A 410 7.01 -16.89 6.32
N LYS A 411 6.12 -16.53 7.27
CA LYS A 411 4.77 -17.14 7.39
C LYS A 411 3.90 -16.89 6.16
N SER A 412 4.10 -15.77 5.47
CA SER A 412 3.36 -15.43 4.26
C SER A 412 3.60 -16.47 3.17
N CYS A 413 4.84 -16.93 2.99
CA CYS A 413 5.18 -17.93 1.98
C CYS A 413 4.95 -19.37 2.46
N ASN A 414 5.28 -19.67 3.71
CA ASN A 414 5.30 -21.05 4.20
C ASN A 414 3.95 -21.52 4.78
N HIS A 415 3.01 -20.60 5.02
CA HIS A 415 1.72 -20.93 5.63
C HIS A 415 0.54 -20.31 4.90
N PHE A 416 0.53 -19.00 4.70
CA PHE A 416 -0.64 -18.30 4.16
C PHE A 416 -0.79 -18.46 2.64
N GLY A 417 0.30 -18.32 1.88
CA GLY A 417 0.34 -18.55 0.44
C GLY A 417 -0.27 -19.90 0.04
N PRO A 418 0.18 -21.04 0.62
CA PRO A 418 -0.38 -22.36 0.34
C PRO A 418 -1.88 -22.52 0.66
N ILE A 419 -2.43 -21.72 1.58
CA ILE A 419 -3.88 -21.72 1.88
C ILE A 419 -4.62 -20.96 0.78
N LEU A 420 -4.14 -19.77 0.43
CA LEU A 420 -4.74 -18.94 -0.63
C LEU A 420 -4.66 -19.59 -2.01
N GLU A 421 -3.55 -20.29 -2.29
CA GLU A 421 -3.35 -21.04 -3.53
C GLU A 421 -4.46 -22.07 -3.77
N GLN A 422 -4.96 -22.74 -2.72
CA GLN A 422 -5.97 -23.80 -2.88
C GLN A 422 -7.24 -23.31 -3.58
N ASP A 423 -7.63 -22.06 -3.36
CA ASP A 423 -8.83 -21.47 -3.94
C ASP A 423 -8.55 -20.74 -5.27
N VAL A 424 -7.40 -20.08 -5.38
CA VAL A 424 -7.12 -19.13 -6.48
C VAL A 424 -6.35 -19.78 -7.63
N PHE A 425 -5.35 -20.63 -7.35
CA PHE A 425 -4.53 -21.25 -8.40
C PHE A 425 -5.33 -22.10 -9.38
N PRO A 426 -6.31 -22.91 -8.96
CA PRO A 426 -7.12 -23.68 -9.90
C PRO A 426 -7.80 -22.78 -10.96
N LEU A 427 -8.31 -21.62 -10.54
CA LEU A 427 -8.95 -20.66 -11.44
C LEU A 427 -7.91 -19.98 -12.35
N MET A 428 -6.76 -19.56 -11.82
CA MET A 428 -5.67 -19.03 -12.62
C MET A 428 -5.23 -19.99 -13.72
N TYR A 429 -5.22 -21.29 -13.41
CA TYR A 429 -4.83 -22.34 -14.34
C TYR A 429 -5.91 -22.62 -15.39
N GLU A 430 -7.17 -22.74 -14.96
CA GLU A 430 -8.34 -22.97 -15.83
C GLU A 430 -8.49 -21.84 -16.86
N TYR A 431 -8.37 -20.59 -16.42
CA TYR A 431 -8.53 -19.40 -17.27
C TYR A 431 -7.22 -18.84 -17.83
N LYS A 432 -6.10 -19.56 -17.65
CA LYS A 432 -4.78 -19.27 -18.24
C LYS A 432 -4.29 -17.85 -17.92
N ALA A 433 -4.27 -17.49 -16.63
CA ALA A 433 -3.67 -16.26 -16.17
C ALA A 433 -2.22 -16.14 -16.66
N ASP A 434 -1.85 -14.97 -17.18
CA ASP A 434 -0.51 -14.73 -17.70
C ASP A 434 0.46 -14.32 -16.60
N MET A 435 -0.04 -13.56 -15.62
CA MET A 435 0.77 -13.09 -14.50
C MET A 435 -0.01 -13.01 -13.19
N TYR A 436 0.75 -13.07 -12.09
CA TYR A 436 0.30 -12.73 -10.75
C TYR A 436 1.22 -11.70 -10.10
N TRP A 437 0.71 -10.59 -9.60
CA TRP A 437 1.52 -9.55 -8.94
C TRP A 437 1.10 -9.35 -7.48
N CYS A 438 2.08 -9.25 -6.59
CA CYS A 438 1.85 -9.04 -5.16
C CYS A 438 2.96 -8.25 -4.46
N GLY A 439 2.76 -7.97 -3.17
CA GLY A 439 3.67 -7.25 -2.29
C GLY A 439 3.89 -7.99 -0.98
N HIS A 440 3.66 -7.29 0.13
CA HIS A 440 3.59 -7.80 1.50
C HIS A 440 4.93 -8.25 2.11
N VAL A 441 5.62 -9.15 1.41
CA VAL A 441 6.98 -9.53 1.79
C VAL A 441 7.90 -8.49 1.18
N HIS A 442 8.68 -7.79 2.02
CA HIS A 442 9.55 -6.71 1.55
C HIS A 442 10.83 -7.25 0.92
N ALA A 443 10.65 -7.94 -0.20
CA ALA A 443 11.63 -8.53 -1.08
C ALA A 443 11.07 -8.53 -2.50
N TYR A 444 11.97 -8.65 -3.47
CA TYR A 444 11.61 -8.99 -4.83
C TYR A 444 11.80 -10.49 -5.04
N GLU A 445 10.84 -11.15 -5.66
CA GLU A 445 10.98 -12.52 -6.16
C GLU A 445 10.18 -12.69 -7.44
N ARG A 446 10.80 -13.32 -8.45
CA ARG A 446 10.15 -13.74 -9.68
C ARG A 446 10.12 -15.26 -9.76
N VAL A 447 8.91 -15.79 -9.83
CA VAL A 447 8.64 -17.22 -9.99
C VAL A 447 8.23 -17.49 -11.43
N SER A 448 9.00 -18.32 -12.09
CA SER A 448 8.73 -18.82 -13.45
C SER A 448 7.48 -19.70 -13.49
N PRO A 449 6.90 -19.95 -14.67
CA PRO A 449 5.71 -20.77 -14.83
C PRO A 449 5.88 -22.18 -14.24
N ILE A 450 5.05 -22.53 -13.27
CA ILE A 450 5.06 -23.83 -12.58
C ILE A 450 3.72 -24.55 -12.70
N ASN A 451 3.78 -25.88 -12.76
CA ASN A 451 2.56 -26.69 -12.72
C ASN A 451 1.85 -26.53 -11.36
N ASN A 452 0.52 -26.43 -11.38
CA ASN A 452 -0.29 -26.19 -10.19
C ASN A 452 -0.27 -27.35 -9.17
N VAL A 453 0.04 -28.58 -9.60
CA VAL A 453 0.09 -29.77 -8.73
C VAL A 453 1.53 -30.18 -8.45
N THR A 454 2.34 -30.41 -9.48
CA THR A 454 3.71 -30.94 -9.29
C THR A 454 4.70 -29.87 -8.87
N ARG A 455 4.36 -28.58 -9.05
CA ARG A 455 5.24 -27.42 -8.82
C ARG A 455 6.52 -27.45 -9.69
N GLU A 456 6.54 -28.30 -10.70
CA GLU A 456 7.66 -28.39 -11.63
C GLU A 456 7.67 -27.19 -12.58
N LEU A 457 8.87 -26.69 -12.83
CA LEU A 457 9.13 -25.64 -13.81
C LEU A 457 8.74 -26.11 -15.21
N CYS A 458 8.03 -25.29 -15.96
CA CYS A 458 7.82 -25.49 -17.38
C CYS A 458 9.12 -25.23 -18.16
N SER A 459 10.00 -26.23 -18.25
CA SER A 459 11.31 -26.09 -18.91
C SER A 459 11.21 -25.67 -20.37
N ASP A 460 10.17 -26.12 -21.09
CA ASP A 460 10.02 -25.89 -22.53
C ASP A 460 9.55 -24.47 -22.88
N CYS A 461 8.94 -23.75 -21.93
CA CYS A 461 8.51 -22.38 -22.12
C CYS A 461 9.54 -21.35 -21.61
N VAL A 462 10.55 -21.77 -20.84
CA VAL A 462 11.60 -20.89 -20.32
C VAL A 462 12.79 -20.88 -21.28
N ARG A 463 13.14 -19.70 -21.78
CA ARG A 463 14.25 -19.48 -22.72
C ARG A 463 15.19 -18.40 -22.20
N ASP A 464 16.39 -18.36 -22.80
CA ASP A 464 17.38 -17.31 -22.57
C ASP A 464 17.67 -17.06 -21.08
N ASN A 465 17.89 -18.14 -20.33
CA ASN A 465 18.14 -18.07 -18.88
C ASN A 465 17.00 -17.34 -18.12
N ALA A 466 15.75 -17.67 -18.46
CA ALA A 466 14.55 -17.09 -17.89
C ALA A 466 14.34 -15.58 -18.15
N THR A 467 14.95 -15.02 -19.19
CA THR A 467 14.59 -13.66 -19.67
C THR A 467 13.50 -13.67 -20.74
N LEU A 468 13.16 -14.85 -21.29
CA LEU A 468 12.06 -15.02 -22.24
C LEU A 468 11.16 -16.19 -21.82
N TYR A 469 9.86 -15.92 -21.68
CA TYR A 469 8.84 -16.94 -21.52
C TYR A 469 8.01 -17.05 -22.80
N TYR A 470 8.20 -18.12 -23.57
CA TYR A 470 7.50 -18.34 -24.83
C TYR A 470 6.30 -19.28 -24.63
N LYS A 471 5.10 -18.74 -24.83
CA LYS A 471 3.81 -19.42 -24.67
C LYS A 471 3.69 -20.17 -23.35
N PRO A 472 3.97 -19.52 -22.21
CA PRO A 472 3.89 -20.19 -20.92
C PRO A 472 2.43 -20.64 -20.67
N PRO A 473 2.21 -21.89 -20.26
CA PRO A 473 0.86 -22.37 -19.97
C PRO A 473 0.34 -21.87 -18.61
N TYR A 474 1.23 -21.34 -17.76
CA TYR A 474 0.98 -20.95 -16.37
C TYR A 474 1.51 -19.53 -16.13
N PRO A 475 0.98 -18.81 -15.12
CA PRO A 475 1.36 -17.44 -14.85
C PRO A 475 2.82 -17.31 -14.40
N VAL A 476 3.46 -16.23 -14.82
CA VAL A 476 4.69 -15.72 -14.18
C VAL A 476 4.27 -14.92 -12.94
N GLN A 477 4.80 -15.24 -11.77
CA GLN A 477 4.42 -14.55 -10.54
C GLN A 477 5.53 -13.60 -10.09
N ILE A 478 5.15 -12.39 -9.67
CA ILE A 478 6.03 -11.33 -9.22
C ILE A 478 5.60 -10.88 -7.83
N MET A 479 6.54 -10.95 -6.90
CA MET A 479 6.47 -10.32 -5.59
C MET A 479 7.39 -9.11 -5.62
N ASN A 480 6.86 -7.90 -5.40
CA ASN A 480 7.63 -6.65 -5.44
C ASN A 480 7.34 -5.75 -4.23
N GLY A 481 7.59 -6.24 -3.01
CA GLY A 481 7.38 -5.47 -1.77
C GLY A 481 8.50 -4.48 -1.44
N ILE A 482 9.27 -4.03 -2.43
CA ILE A 482 10.48 -3.21 -2.20
C ILE A 482 10.30 -1.74 -2.58
N ALA A 483 9.09 -1.19 -2.71
CA ALA A 483 8.94 0.19 -3.22
C ALA A 483 9.39 1.28 -2.24
N GLY A 484 9.34 1.05 -0.92
CA GLY A 484 9.81 2.09 -0.01
C GLY A 484 9.83 1.73 1.47
N ARG A 485 8.98 0.81 1.93
CA ARG A 485 8.93 0.46 3.35
C ARG A 485 10.17 -0.36 3.76
N ALA A 486 11.16 0.34 4.30
CA ALA A 486 12.33 -0.28 4.91
C ALA A 486 11.95 -0.98 6.22
N VAL A 487 12.10 -2.30 6.27
CA VAL A 487 12.05 -3.07 7.51
C VAL A 487 13.45 -3.60 7.77
N ALA A 488 14.12 -3.04 8.78
CA ALA A 488 15.39 -3.61 9.24
C ALA A 488 15.15 -5.03 9.78
N ASP A 489 16.11 -5.92 9.53
CA ASP A 489 16.10 -7.36 9.81
C ASP A 489 15.37 -8.28 8.78
N ASN A 490 15.07 -7.80 7.57
CA ASN A 490 14.50 -8.64 6.50
C ASN A 490 15.55 -9.18 5.50
N ASP A 491 16.59 -9.84 6.02
CA ASP A 491 17.40 -10.73 5.17
C ASP A 491 16.64 -12.04 4.92
N TYR A 492 15.65 -11.96 4.04
CA TYR A 492 14.80 -13.08 3.67
C TYR A 492 15.55 -14.16 2.87
N PHE A 493 16.69 -13.80 2.27
CA PHE A 493 17.42 -14.67 1.36
C PHE A 493 18.79 -15.01 1.91
N THR A 494 18.94 -16.22 2.44
CA THR A 494 20.20 -16.67 3.02
C THR A 494 21.27 -16.87 1.95
N PRO A 495 22.41 -16.15 2.01
CA PRO A 495 23.51 -16.37 1.07
C PRO A 495 23.98 -17.83 1.07
N GLY A 496 24.14 -18.41 -0.13
CA GLY A 496 24.61 -19.79 -0.31
C GLY A 496 23.54 -20.87 -0.16
N VAL A 497 22.27 -20.51 0.08
CA VAL A 497 21.15 -21.46 -0.02
C VAL A 497 20.72 -21.62 -1.48
N SER A 498 20.50 -22.86 -1.90
CA SER A 498 19.91 -23.16 -3.21
C SER A 498 18.41 -22.92 -3.17
N TYR A 499 17.91 -22.12 -4.10
CA TYR A 499 16.49 -21.90 -4.31
C TYR A 499 15.93 -22.93 -5.31
N PRO A 500 14.61 -23.20 -5.28
CA PRO A 500 13.99 -24.06 -6.28
C PRO A 500 14.25 -23.54 -7.71
N PRO A 501 14.36 -24.42 -8.74
CA PRO A 501 14.69 -24.01 -10.10
C PRO A 501 13.73 -23.00 -10.74
N PHE A 502 12.50 -22.90 -10.24
CA PHE A 502 11.51 -21.95 -10.72
C PHE A 502 11.70 -20.52 -10.19
N VAL A 503 12.52 -20.31 -9.15
CA VAL A 503 12.87 -18.97 -8.66
C VAL A 503 13.90 -18.38 -9.63
N ALA A 504 13.45 -17.51 -10.54
CA ALA A 504 14.30 -16.97 -11.59
C ALA A 504 15.16 -15.80 -11.12
N GLN A 505 14.60 -14.95 -10.26
CA GLN A 505 15.29 -13.78 -9.72
C GLN A 505 14.75 -13.46 -8.34
N HIS A 506 15.64 -12.96 -7.47
CA HIS A 506 15.27 -12.57 -6.12
C HIS A 506 16.21 -11.50 -5.56
N TYR A 507 15.69 -10.59 -4.73
CA TYR A 507 16.44 -9.52 -4.08
C TYR A 507 15.86 -9.19 -2.71
N SER A 508 16.72 -9.09 -1.68
CA SER A 508 16.31 -8.54 -0.38
C SER A 508 16.22 -7.00 -0.45
N SER A 509 15.25 -6.44 0.26
CA SER A 509 15.10 -4.99 0.44
C SER A 509 16.31 -4.33 1.08
N ILE A 510 17.11 -5.05 1.88
CA ILE A 510 18.29 -4.47 2.55
C ILE A 510 19.35 -3.96 1.56
N ASN A 511 19.41 -4.58 0.37
CA ASN A 511 20.35 -4.21 -0.68
C ASN A 511 19.87 -3.03 -1.52
N TYR A 512 18.60 -2.63 -1.35
CA TYR A 512 17.96 -1.54 -2.08
C TYR A 512 17.25 -0.60 -1.10
N PRO A 513 18.01 0.11 -0.21
CA PRO A 513 17.42 1.02 0.78
C PRO A 513 16.67 2.21 0.17
N TYR A 514 16.73 2.37 -1.16
CA TYR A 514 16.06 3.42 -1.92
C TYR A 514 14.92 2.91 -2.80
N GLY A 515 14.50 1.65 -2.64
CA GLY A 515 13.29 1.09 -3.24
C GLY A 515 13.37 0.66 -4.71
N GLY A 516 12.34 -0.07 -5.15
CA GLY A 516 12.22 -0.64 -6.50
C GLY A 516 10.82 -0.46 -7.10
N TYR A 517 10.80 -0.19 -8.40
CA TYR A 517 9.58 -0.02 -9.19
C TYR A 517 9.74 -0.72 -10.54
N ALA A 518 8.64 -1.23 -11.07
CA ALA A 518 8.63 -1.86 -12.39
C ALA A 518 7.95 -0.95 -13.40
N LEU A 519 8.48 -0.94 -14.63
CA LEU A 519 7.76 -0.47 -15.79
C LEU A 519 7.38 -1.67 -16.65
N VAL A 520 6.10 -1.75 -17.00
CA VAL A 520 5.53 -2.84 -17.77
C VAL A 520 4.92 -2.27 -19.03
N SER A 521 5.23 -2.88 -20.17
CA SER A 521 4.62 -2.52 -21.45
C SER A 521 4.03 -3.76 -22.10
N VAL A 522 2.83 -3.64 -22.64
CA VAL A 522 2.22 -4.66 -23.48
C VAL A 522 2.02 -4.08 -24.87
N ASP A 523 2.42 -4.84 -25.89
CA ASP A 523 2.16 -4.54 -27.30
C ASP A 523 1.72 -5.84 -27.98
N ASN A 524 0.43 -5.93 -28.30
CA ASN A 524 -0.20 -7.11 -28.89
C ASN A 524 0.11 -8.38 -28.06
N ASN A 525 0.95 -9.27 -28.62
CA ASN A 525 1.28 -10.58 -28.06
C ASN A 525 2.59 -10.56 -27.26
N VAL A 526 3.09 -9.39 -26.91
CA VAL A 526 4.34 -9.21 -26.18
C VAL A 526 4.11 -8.40 -24.90
N LEU A 527 4.52 -8.95 -23.77
CA LEU A 527 4.63 -8.23 -22.50
C LEU A 527 6.11 -8.12 -22.12
N ASN A 528 6.58 -6.89 -21.86
CA ASN A 528 7.89 -6.64 -21.29
C ASN A 528 7.73 -6.14 -19.85
N PHE A 529 8.51 -6.69 -18.94
CA PHE A 529 8.60 -6.28 -17.55
C PHE A 529 10.04 -5.90 -17.24
N THR A 530 10.25 -4.73 -16.67
CA THR A 530 11.59 -4.29 -16.22
C THR A 530 11.50 -3.71 -14.82
N LEU A 531 12.20 -4.32 -13.87
CA LEU A 531 12.38 -3.82 -12.51
C LEU A 531 13.59 -2.88 -12.47
N TYR A 532 13.39 -1.69 -11.92
CA TYR A 532 14.44 -0.71 -11.68
C TYR A 532 14.60 -0.47 -10.19
N ASN A 533 15.82 -0.14 -9.77
CA ASN A 533 16.02 0.62 -8.54
C ASN A 533 15.90 2.13 -8.84
N THR A 534 15.96 2.95 -7.80
CA THR A 534 15.87 4.41 -7.92
C THR A 534 17.13 5.10 -8.43
N SER A 535 18.24 4.39 -8.64
CA SER A 535 19.37 4.92 -9.43
C SER A 535 19.17 4.74 -10.94
N GLY A 536 18.08 4.07 -11.36
CA GLY A 536 17.79 3.74 -12.75
C GLY A 536 18.49 2.46 -13.24
N ALA A 537 19.17 1.72 -12.37
CA ALA A 537 19.75 0.43 -12.73
C ALA A 537 18.64 -0.63 -12.87
N VAL A 538 18.73 -1.43 -13.94
CA VAL A 538 17.86 -2.58 -14.15
C VAL A 538 18.26 -3.69 -13.19
N LEU A 539 17.32 -4.09 -12.35
CA LEU A 539 17.49 -5.21 -11.41
C LEU A 539 16.99 -6.52 -12.03
N ASP A 540 15.93 -6.47 -12.82
CA ASP A 540 15.40 -7.63 -13.51
C ASP A 540 14.72 -7.20 -14.80
N HIS A 541 14.76 -8.06 -15.81
CA HIS A 541 14.08 -7.84 -17.08
C HIS A 541 13.69 -9.18 -17.68
N PHE A 542 12.44 -9.28 -18.11
CA PHE A 542 11.97 -10.42 -18.89
C PHE A 542 10.84 -10.02 -19.84
N ARG A 543 10.61 -10.90 -20.82
CA ARG A 543 9.56 -10.80 -21.81
C ARG A 543 8.69 -12.05 -21.82
N ILE A 544 7.38 -11.88 -21.99
CA ILE A 544 6.44 -12.96 -22.29
C ILE A 544 5.94 -12.80 -23.72
N GLU A 545 5.98 -13.88 -24.50
CA GLU A 545 5.44 -13.96 -25.87
C GLU A 545 4.33 -15.00 -25.94
N LYS A 546 3.16 -14.64 -26.48
CA LYS A 546 1.98 -15.53 -26.62
C LYS A 546 1.88 -16.28 -27.95
#